data_AF-A0A940HW50-F1
#
_entry.id   AF-A0A940HW50-F1
#
_cell.length_a   1.000
_cell.length_b   1.000
_cell.length_c   1.000
_cell.angle_alpha   90.00
_cell.angle_beta   90.00
_cell.angle_gamma   90.00
#
_symmetry.space_group_name_H-M   'P 1'
#
loop_
_entity.id
_entity.type
_entity.pdbx_description
1 polymer ?
#
loop_
_entity_poly.entity_id
_entity_poly.type
_entity_poly.pdbx_seq_one_letter_code
_entity_poly.pdbx_strand_id
1 'polypeptide(L)'
;MFKKSLIFSLTVFFTLMIITSLIKNKTRNLEKEIEKINKEVAFLEKQLSDAEIDYIYLSSPKKLKKYLSTFNKEKYLSFDHSRIFFSTEQFLKHSLKEAKSF
;
A
#
# COMPACT_ATOMS: atom_id res chain seq x y z
N MET A 1 -49.35 -39.20 -28.61
CA MET A 1 -48.90 -39.71 -27.29
C MET A 1 -47.40 -39.46 -27.18
N PHE A 2 -46.97 -38.46 -26.41
CA PHE A 2 -45.54 -38.20 -26.21
C PHE A 2 -44.88 -39.41 -25.53
N LYS A 3 -43.73 -39.86 -26.04
CA LYS A 3 -42.99 -40.97 -25.41
C LYS A 3 -42.55 -40.52 -24.01
N LYS A 4 -42.95 -41.25 -22.97
CA LYS A 4 -42.64 -40.93 -21.55
C LYS A 4 -41.14 -40.68 -21.30
N SER A 5 -40.28 -41.40 -22.02
CA SER A 5 -38.81 -41.23 -21.99
C SER A 5 -38.35 -39.83 -22.45
N LEU A 6 -38.99 -39.25 -23.48
CA LEU A 6 -38.66 -37.90 -23.95
C LEU A 6 -39.05 -36.82 -22.93
N ILE A 7 -40.22 -36.97 -22.30
CA ILE A 7 -40.68 -36.04 -21.26
C ILE A 7 -39.69 -36.04 -20.09
N PHE A 8 -39.29 -37.23 -19.63
CA PHE A 8 -38.32 -37.38 -18.55
C PHE A 8 -36.97 -36.71 -18.87
N SER A 9 -36.42 -36.99 -20.06
CA SER A 9 -35.15 -36.37 -20.51
C SER A 9 -35.25 -34.84 -20.55
N LEU A 10 -36.35 -34.31 -21.06
CA LEU A 10 -36.57 -32.87 -21.16
C LEU A 10 -36.68 -32.20 -19.78
N THR A 11 -37.37 -32.84 -18.82
CA THR A 11 -37.43 -32.37 -17.44
C THR A 11 -36.05 -32.33 -16.79
N VAL A 12 -35.23 -33.36 -16.97
CA VAL A 12 -33.84 -33.38 -16.47
C VAL A 12 -33.01 -32.26 -17.11
N PHE A 13 -33.15 -32.05 -18.41
CA PHE A 13 -32.43 -30.97 -19.09
C PHE A 13 -32.79 -29.57 -18.55
N PHE A 14 -34.08 -29.29 -18.39
CA PHE A 14 -34.54 -27.99 -17.87
C PHE A 14 -34.12 -27.77 -16.41
N THR A 15 -34.19 -28.81 -15.58
CA THR A 15 -33.74 -28.70 -14.17
C THR A 15 -32.25 -28.39 -14.09
N LEU A 16 -31.41 -29.05 -14.89
CA LEU A 16 -29.98 -28.75 -14.98
C LEU A 16 -29.71 -27.32 -15.48
N MET A 17 -30.46 -26.84 -16.47
CA MET A 17 -30.35 -25.45 -16.95
C MET A 17 -30.66 -24.42 -15.85
N ILE A 18 -31.73 -24.64 -15.08
CA ILE A 18 -32.09 -23.74 -13.98
C ILE A 18 -31.01 -23.76 -12.90
N ILE A 19 -30.56 -24.95 -12.50
CA ILE A 19 -29.53 -25.11 -11.46
C ILE A 19 -28.23 -24.39 -11.87
N THR A 20 -27.75 -24.62 -13.09
CA THR A 20 -26.51 -23.99 -13.59
C THR A 20 -26.62 -22.47 -13.66
N SER A 21 -27.76 -21.93 -14.06
CA SER A 21 -28.01 -20.48 -14.06
C SER A 21 -27.97 -19.89 -12.65
N LEU A 22 -28.62 -20.55 -11.67
CA LEU A 22 -28.62 -20.13 -10.27
C LEU A 22 -27.20 -20.15 -9.67
N ILE A 23 -26.44 -21.21 -9.92
CA ILE A 23 -25.05 -21.33 -9.47
C ILE A 23 -24.21 -20.23 -10.10
N LYS A 24 -24.28 -20.03 -11.42
CA LYS A 24 -23.53 -18.99 -12.14
C LYS A 24 -23.77 -17.60 -11.56
N ASN A 25 -25.02 -17.27 -11.24
CA ASN A 25 -25.35 -15.95 -10.69
C ASN A 25 -24.81 -15.77 -9.27
N LYS A 26 -24.92 -16.81 -8.43
CA LYS A 26 -24.34 -16.79 -7.07
C LYS A 26 -22.82 -16.69 -7.10
N THR A 27 -22.16 -17.45 -7.96
CA THR A 27 -20.69 -17.38 -8.15
C THR A 27 -20.27 -15.98 -8.58
N ARG A 28 -20.98 -15.35 -9.53
CA ARG A 28 -20.66 -14.00 -9.98
C ARG A 28 -20.78 -12.95 -8.86
N ASN A 29 -21.74 -13.11 -7.95
CA ASN A 29 -21.86 -12.20 -6.80
C ASN A 29 -20.72 -12.41 -5.81
N LEU A 30 -20.35 -13.65 -5.51
CA LEU A 30 -19.20 -13.97 -4.66
C LEU A 30 -17.89 -13.43 -5.24
N GLU A 31 -17.66 -13.59 -6.55
CA GLU A 31 -16.48 -13.04 -7.24
C GLU A 31 -16.36 -11.52 -7.04
N LYS A 32 -17.48 -10.79 -7.16
CA LYS A 32 -17.50 -9.33 -6.93
C LYS A 32 -17.20 -8.95 -5.49
N GLU A 33 -17.70 -9.70 -4.52
CA GLU A 33 -17.43 -9.48 -3.11
C GLU A 33 -15.95 -9.72 -2.79
N ILE A 34 -15.38 -10.82 -3.30
CA ILE A 34 -13.95 -11.14 -3.19
C ILE A 34 -13.10 -10.02 -3.81
N GLU A 35 -13.46 -9.56 -5.01
CA GLU A 35 -12.74 -8.47 -5.68
C GLU A 35 -12.77 -7.17 -4.85
N LYS A 36 -13.93 -6.85 -4.25
CA LYS A 36 -14.07 -5.68 -3.37
C LYS A 36 -13.17 -5.80 -2.14
N ILE A 37 -13.20 -6.94 -1.46
CA ILE A 37 -12.38 -7.19 -0.26
C ILE A 37 -10.89 -7.13 -0.61
N ASN A 38 -10.47 -7.73 -1.72
CA ASN A 38 -9.07 -7.70 -2.16
C ASN A 38 -8.58 -6.27 -2.43
N LYS A 39 -9.42 -5.41 -3.01
CA LYS A 39 -9.09 -3.99 -3.20
C LYS A 39 -8.94 -3.26 -1.87
N GLU A 40 -9.81 -3.56 -0.91
CA GLU A 40 -9.75 -2.96 0.43
C GLU A 40 -8.49 -3.40 1.19
N VAL A 41 -8.15 -4.69 1.14
CA VAL A 41 -6.91 -5.23 1.71
C VAL A 41 -5.69 -4.55 1.09
N ALA A 42 -5.61 -4.49 -0.24
CA ALA A 42 -4.48 -3.84 -0.92
C ALA A 42 -4.36 -2.34 -0.57
N PHE A 43 -5.48 -1.65 -0.38
CA PHE A 43 -5.50 -0.26 0.07
C PHE A 43 -5.00 -0.09 1.52
N LEU A 44 -5.41 -0.99 2.42
CA LEU A 44 -4.95 -0.99 3.81
C LEU A 44 -3.47 -1.35 3.93
N GLU A 45 -2.99 -2.34 3.16
CA GLU A 45 -1.57 -2.71 3.10
C GLU A 45 -0.71 -1.51 2.67
N LYS A 46 -1.15 -0.77 1.64
CA LYS A 46 -0.46 0.45 1.21
C LYS A 46 -0.42 1.49 2.33
N GLN A 47 -1.55 1.79 2.97
CA GLN A 47 -1.59 2.76 4.06
C GLN A 47 -0.70 2.35 5.24
N LEU A 48 -0.64 1.06 5.56
CA LEU A 48 0.23 0.55 6.60
C LEU A 48 1.71 0.75 6.24
N SER A 49 2.09 0.43 5.01
CA SER A 49 3.46 0.66 4.50
C SER A 49 3.82 2.15 4.56
N ASP A 50 2.93 3.04 4.11
CA ASP A 50 3.15 4.49 4.14
C ASP A 50 3.31 4.98 5.60
N ALA A 51 2.46 4.51 6.51
CA ALA A 51 2.54 4.85 7.94
C ALA A 51 3.80 4.30 8.63
N GLU A 52 4.28 3.11 8.23
CA GLU A 52 5.54 2.56 8.74
C GLU A 52 6.73 3.41 8.31
N ILE A 53 6.76 3.84 7.04
CA ILE A 53 7.78 4.75 6.52
C ILE A 53 7.76 6.07 7.30
N ASP A 54 6.59 6.66 7.51
CA ASP A 54 6.42 7.89 8.28
C ASP A 54 6.87 7.71 9.73
N TYR A 55 6.50 6.60 10.37
CA TYR A 55 6.93 6.28 11.73
C TYR A 55 8.45 6.14 11.82
N ILE A 56 9.09 5.43 10.90
CA ILE A 56 10.54 5.28 10.86
C ILE A 56 11.21 6.65 10.66
N TYR A 57 10.72 7.44 9.71
CA TYR A 57 11.25 8.78 9.43
C TYR A 57 11.14 9.71 10.64
N LEU A 58 9.96 9.79 11.27
CA LEU A 58 9.70 10.69 12.40
C LEU A 58 10.31 10.18 13.71
N SER A 59 10.40 8.87 13.92
CA SER A 59 11.00 8.28 15.13
C SER A 59 12.51 8.19 15.05
N SER A 60 13.11 8.17 13.85
CA SER A 60 14.56 8.08 13.61
C SER A 60 15.36 9.13 14.38
N PRO A 61 15.06 10.45 14.31
CA PRO A 61 15.81 11.45 15.06
C PRO A 61 15.69 11.27 16.58
N LYS A 62 14.51 10.87 17.07
CA LYS A 62 14.25 10.65 18.50
C LYS A 62 14.95 9.38 19.01
N LYS A 63 14.91 8.28 18.25
CA LYS A 63 15.62 7.03 18.53
C LYS A 63 17.13 7.25 18.47
N LEU A 64 17.62 7.94 17.44
CA LEU A 64 19.04 8.28 17.29
C LEU A 64 19.52 9.11 18.48
N LYS A 65 18.78 10.14 18.89
CA LYS A 65 19.11 10.95 20.08
C LYS A 65 19.19 10.09 21.36
N LYS A 66 18.24 9.16 21.55
CA LYS A 66 18.24 8.23 22.69
C LYS A 66 19.41 7.24 22.67
N TYR A 67 19.78 6.73 21.50
CA TYR A 67 20.95 5.87 21.36
C TYR A 67 22.24 6.65 21.64
N LEU A 68 22.39 7.85 21.08
CA LEU A 68 23.59 8.69 21.26
C LEU A 68 23.81 9.11 22.71
N SER A 69 22.74 9.39 23.47
CA SER A 69 22.83 9.64 24.92
C SER A 69 23.28 8.40 25.70
N THR A 70 22.91 7.19 25.25
CA THR A 70 23.34 5.93 25.89
C THR A 70 24.84 5.66 25.68
N PHE A 71 25.41 6.10 24.56
CA PHE A 71 26.84 5.93 24.24
C PHE A 71 27.73 7.08 24.73
N ASN A 72 27.24 7.97 25.61
CA ASN A 72 27.96 9.16 26.08
C ASN A 72 28.49 10.08 24.96
N LYS A 73 27.89 10.00 23.76
CA LYS A 73 28.11 10.93 22.65
C LYS A 73 27.06 12.04 22.72
N GLU A 74 27.07 12.81 23.80
CA GLU A 74 26.06 13.86 24.04
C GLU A 74 26.11 15.02 23.03
N LYS A 75 27.21 15.19 22.31
CA LYS A 75 27.37 16.22 21.28
C LYS A 75 26.93 15.72 19.89
N TYR A 76 25.65 15.42 19.73
CA TYR A 76 25.06 15.46 18.40
C TYR A 76 24.60 16.89 18.14
N LEU A 77 25.41 17.65 17.40
CA LEU A 77 24.97 18.94 16.89
C LEU A 77 23.95 18.65 15.78
N SER A 78 22.75 19.18 15.91
CA SER A 78 21.80 19.20 14.79
C SER A 78 22.49 19.80 13.58
N PHE A 79 22.29 19.21 12.41
CA PHE A 79 22.86 19.72 11.17
C PHE A 79 22.50 21.21 11.04
N ASP A 80 23.51 22.04 10.81
CA ASP A 80 23.35 23.48 10.74
C ASP A 80 22.40 23.86 9.61
N HIS A 81 21.25 24.44 9.96
CA HIS A 81 20.20 24.76 8.99
C HIS A 81 20.67 25.72 7.89
N SER A 82 21.72 26.51 8.14
CA SER A 82 22.33 27.39 7.13
C SER A 82 23.00 26.62 5.98
N ARG A 83 23.32 25.34 6.20
CA ARG A 83 23.93 24.43 5.22
C ARG A 83 22.93 23.46 4.57
N ILE A 84 21.63 23.68 4.78
CA ILE A 84 20.57 22.94 4.09
C ILE A 84 20.21 23.70 2.82
N PHE A 85 20.33 23.04 1.67
CA PHE A 85 20.07 23.62 0.35
C PHE A 85 18.86 22.94 -0.28
N PHE A 86 17.87 23.74 -0.69
CA PHE A 86 16.67 23.24 -1.35
C PHE A 86 16.85 23.09 -2.86
N SER A 87 17.94 23.63 -3.41
CA SER A 87 18.33 23.47 -4.80
C SER A 87 19.85 23.43 -4.97
N THR A 88 20.30 22.87 -6.08
CA THR A 88 21.72 22.82 -6.47
C THR A 88 22.31 24.21 -6.67
N GLU A 89 21.52 25.15 -7.20
CA GLU A 89 21.93 26.55 -7.38
C GLU A 89 22.21 27.25 -6.05
N GLN A 90 21.38 27.00 -5.03
CA GLN A 90 21.56 27.56 -3.69
C GLN A 90 22.86 27.06 -3.05
N PHE A 91 23.14 25.76 -3.22
CA PHE A 91 24.40 25.14 -2.79
C PHE A 91 25.60 25.77 -3.48
N LEU A 92 25.60 25.85 -4.82
CA LEU A 92 26.72 26.40 -5.59
C LEU A 92 27.01 27.85 -5.20
N LYS A 93 25.96 28.67 -5.02
CA LYS A 93 26.11 30.07 -4.59
C LYS A 93 26.74 30.19 -3.20
N HIS A 94 26.37 29.33 -2.26
CA HIS A 94 26.97 29.29 -0.92
C HIS A 94 28.44 28.88 -0.98
N SER A 95 28.77 27.80 -1.68
CA SER A 95 30.13 27.28 -1.81
C SER A 95 31.07 28.28 -2.50
N LEU A 96 30.59 29.01 -3.51
CA LEU A 96 31.34 30.08 -4.16
C LEU A 96 31.56 31.29 -3.24
N LYS A 97 30.65 31.55 -2.30
CA LYS A 97 30.78 32.64 -1.31
C LYS A 97 31.79 32.29 -0.23
N GLU A 98 31.79 31.05 0.26
CA GLU A 98 32.80 30.56 1.22
C GLU A 98 34.19 30.53 0.58
N ALA A 99 34.32 30.04 -0.65
CA ALA A 99 35.61 30.00 -1.36
C ALA A 99 36.22 31.39 -1.63
N LYS A 100 35.40 32.45 -1.67
CA LYS A 100 35.85 33.85 -1.82
C LYS A 100 36.19 34.53 -0.49
N SER A 101 35.86 33.91 0.64
CA SER A 101 36.10 34.44 1.99
C SER A 101 37.45 33.97 2.59
N PHE A 102 38.22 33.17 1.84
CA PHE A 102 39.57 32.71 2.19
C PHE A 102 40.62 33.40 1.33
#